data_AF-A0A2D4MP18-F1
#
_entry.id   AF-A0A2D4MP18-F1
#
_cell.length_a   1.000
_cell.length_b   1.000
_cell.length_c   1.000
_cell.angle_alpha   90.00
_cell.angle_beta   90.00
_cell.angle_gamma   90.00
#
_symmetry.space_group_name_H-M   'P 1'
#
loop_
_entity.id
_entity.type
_entity.pdbx_description
1 polymer ?
#
loop_
_entity_poly.entity_id
_entity_poly.type
_entity_poly.pdbx_seq_one_letter_code
_entity_poly.pdbx_strand_id
1 'polypeptide(L)'
;VLDTVLLRPKEKNDVEYYSETQELLRTEIVNPLRIYGYVCATKVMKLRKILEKVEAASGFTSEEKDPEEFLNILFHHILRVEPLLKIRSAGQKVQDCYFYQIFMDKNEKVGVPTIQQLLEWSFINSNLKFAEAPSCLIIQMPRFGKDFKMFNKIFPSLELNITDLLEDSEFN
;
A
#
# COMPACT_ATOMS: atom_id res chain seq x y z
N VAL A 1 -1.37 4.74 -12.55
CA VAL A 1 -0.66 3.55 -12.00
C VAL A 1 -1.65 2.43 -11.71
N LEU A 2 -2.53 2.55 -10.70
CA LEU A 2 -3.46 1.47 -10.32
C LEU A 2 -4.52 1.10 -11.37
N ASP A 3 -4.78 1.96 -12.36
CA ASP A 3 -5.66 1.61 -13.49
C ASP A 3 -5.14 0.42 -14.29
N THR A 4 -3.82 0.24 -14.37
CA THR A 4 -3.21 -0.92 -15.06
C THR A 4 -3.64 -2.23 -14.42
N VAL A 5 -3.83 -2.26 -13.10
CA VAL A 5 -4.33 -3.43 -12.35
C VAL A 5 -5.75 -3.78 -12.78
N LEU A 6 -6.59 -2.78 -13.07
CA LEU A 6 -7.98 -2.97 -13.53
C LEU A 6 -8.08 -3.37 -15.00
N LEU A 7 -6.98 -3.28 -15.75
CA LEU A 7 -6.93 -3.50 -17.20
C LEU A 7 -6.05 -4.70 -17.59
N ARG A 8 -5.23 -5.24 -16.67
CA ARG A 8 -4.37 -6.39 -16.95
C ARG A 8 -5.21 -7.60 -17.38
N PRO A 9 -4.95 -8.25 -18.53
CA PRO A 9 -5.64 -9.47 -18.90
C PRO A 9 -5.34 -10.61 -17.91
N LYS A 10 -6.28 -11.55 -17.75
CA LYS A 10 -6.05 -12.77 -16.96
C LYS A 10 -4.99 -13.64 -17.62
N GLU A 11 -4.04 -14.13 -16.81
CA GLU A 11 -2.98 -15.05 -17.19
C GLU A 11 -3.23 -16.45 -16.61
N LYS A 12 -2.43 -17.44 -17.05
CA LYS A 12 -2.61 -18.85 -16.66
C LYS A 12 -2.31 -19.14 -15.18
N ASN A 13 -1.49 -18.30 -14.55
CA ASN A 13 -1.07 -18.40 -13.15
C ASN A 13 -1.98 -17.60 -12.19
N ASP A 14 -3.01 -16.92 -12.72
CA ASP A 14 -3.96 -16.17 -11.91
C ASP A 14 -4.97 -17.08 -11.21
N VAL A 15 -5.44 -16.61 -10.04
CA VAL A 15 -6.40 -17.35 -9.23
C VAL A 15 -7.78 -17.41 -9.87
N GLU A 16 -8.62 -18.33 -9.38
CA GLU A 16 -9.99 -18.52 -9.87
C GLU A 16 -10.78 -17.20 -9.87
N TYR A 17 -10.73 -16.47 -8.76
CA TYR A 17 -11.50 -15.23 -8.55
C TYR A 17 -10.92 -13.98 -9.22
N TYR A 18 -9.80 -14.08 -9.97
CA TYR A 18 -9.13 -12.93 -10.59
C TYR A 18 -10.06 -12.10 -11.47
N SER A 19 -10.67 -12.72 -12.47
CA SER A 19 -11.53 -12.02 -13.44
C SER A 19 -12.78 -11.44 -12.79
N GLU A 20 -13.44 -12.20 -11.91
CA GLU A 20 -14.61 -11.73 -11.18
C GLU A 20 -14.28 -10.50 -10.33
N THR A 21 -13.14 -10.52 -9.64
CA THR A 21 -12.70 -9.41 -8.78
C THR A 21 -12.34 -8.18 -9.60
N GLN A 22 -11.57 -8.36 -10.67
CA GLN A 22 -11.16 -7.26 -11.54
C GLN A 22 -12.38 -6.61 -12.22
N GLU A 23 -13.32 -7.42 -12.73
CA GLU A 23 -14.53 -6.92 -13.35
C GLU A 23 -15.39 -6.16 -12.34
N LEU A 24 -15.64 -6.74 -11.16
CA LEU A 24 -16.39 -6.08 -10.09
C LEU A 24 -15.77 -4.73 -9.71
N LEU A 25 -14.45 -4.69 -9.49
CA LEU A 25 -13.74 -3.46 -9.16
C LEU A 25 -13.85 -2.43 -10.27
N ARG A 26 -13.64 -2.82 -11.53
CA ARG A 26 -13.65 -1.89 -12.66
C ARG A 26 -15.06 -1.39 -12.96
N THR A 27 -16.02 -2.29 -13.18
CA THR A 27 -17.32 -1.98 -13.79
C THR A 27 -18.39 -1.62 -12.78
N GLU A 28 -18.36 -2.18 -11.57
CA GLU A 28 -19.38 -1.94 -10.55
C GLU A 28 -18.93 -0.99 -9.44
N ILE A 29 -17.63 -0.71 -9.30
CA ILE A 29 -17.07 0.15 -8.24
C ILE A 29 -16.38 1.38 -8.80
N VAL A 30 -15.23 1.23 -9.47
CA VAL A 30 -14.37 2.35 -9.89
C VAL A 30 -15.01 3.19 -10.97
N ASN A 31 -15.55 2.58 -12.04
CA ASN A 31 -16.21 3.34 -13.10
C ASN A 31 -17.46 4.08 -12.61
N PRO A 32 -18.39 3.44 -11.86
CA PRO A 32 -19.53 4.16 -11.30
C PRO A 32 -19.12 5.29 -10.35
N LEU A 33 -18.09 5.08 -9.52
CA LEU A 33 -17.57 6.13 -8.66
C LEU A 33 -17.04 7.33 -9.47
N ARG A 34 -16.29 7.08 -10.54
CA ARG A 34 -15.73 8.13 -11.40
C ARG A 34 -16.78 8.88 -12.22
N ILE A 35 -17.80 8.19 -12.70
CA ILE A 35 -18.82 8.76 -13.59
C ILE A 35 -19.93 9.45 -12.78
N TYR A 36 -20.39 8.80 -11.70
CA TYR A 36 -21.57 9.24 -10.94
C TYR A 36 -21.24 9.77 -9.54
N GLY A 37 -20.02 9.59 -9.06
CA GLY A 37 -19.62 10.02 -7.70
C GLY A 37 -20.16 9.14 -6.57
N TYR A 38 -20.77 7.99 -6.87
CA TYR A 38 -21.42 7.14 -5.89
C TYR A 38 -21.33 5.63 -6.24
N VAL A 39 -21.20 4.80 -5.20
CA VAL A 39 -21.22 3.33 -5.29
C VAL A 39 -22.06 2.77 -4.15
N CYS A 40 -23.00 1.87 -4.47
CA CYS A 40 -23.80 1.20 -3.46
C CYS A 40 -22.95 0.26 -2.59
N ALA A 41 -23.22 0.23 -1.28
CA ALA A 41 -22.58 -0.69 -0.35
C ALA A 41 -22.75 -2.17 -0.73
N THR A 42 -23.79 -2.52 -1.49
CA THR A 42 -24.00 -3.88 -2.03
C THR A 42 -22.85 -4.33 -2.94
N LYS A 43 -22.23 -3.42 -3.69
CA LYS A 43 -21.08 -3.71 -4.56
C LYS A 43 -19.81 -3.96 -3.74
N VAL A 44 -19.61 -3.15 -2.71
CA VAL A 44 -18.54 -3.35 -1.73
C VAL A 44 -18.73 -4.68 -0.99
N MET A 45 -19.96 -5.05 -0.63
CA MET A 45 -20.24 -6.34 0.02
C MET A 45 -19.98 -7.54 -0.89
N LYS A 46 -20.21 -7.43 -2.21
CA LYS A 46 -19.78 -8.47 -3.16
C LYS A 46 -18.26 -8.66 -3.10
N LEU A 47 -17.49 -7.56 -3.06
CA LEU A 47 -16.04 -7.63 -2.94
C LEU A 47 -15.63 -8.28 -1.61
N ARG A 48 -16.24 -7.89 -0.49
CA ARG A 48 -16.01 -8.50 0.83
C ARG A 48 -16.25 -10.01 0.83
N LYS A 49 -17.29 -10.49 0.13
CA LYS A 49 -17.57 -11.93 -0.03
C LYS A 49 -16.52 -12.65 -0.88
N ILE A 50 -15.91 -11.99 -1.86
CA ILE A 50 -14.80 -12.60 -2.63
C ILE A 50 -13.55 -12.67 -1.74
N LEU A 51 -13.25 -11.61 -0.99
CA LEU A 51 -12.13 -11.59 -0.05
C LEU A 51 -12.24 -12.73 0.97
N GLU A 52 -13.42 -12.95 1.58
CA GLU A 52 -13.68 -14.05 2.53
C GLU A 52 -13.47 -15.45 1.96
N LYS A 53 -13.52 -15.63 0.63
CA LYS A 53 -13.29 -16.94 -0.01
C LYS A 53 -11.80 -17.27 -0.17
N VAL A 54 -10.90 -16.30 -0.01
CA VAL A 54 -9.45 -16.55 -0.14
C VAL A 54 -8.96 -17.22 1.15
N GLU A 55 -8.18 -18.29 1.01
CA GLU A 55 -7.77 -19.24 2.08
C GLU A 55 -6.95 -18.61 3.25
N ALA A 56 -6.72 -17.31 3.23
CA ALA A 56 -6.01 -16.52 4.25
C ALA A 56 -6.85 -15.39 4.86
N ALA A 57 -8.15 -15.32 4.54
CA ALA A 57 -9.02 -14.19 4.88
C ALA A 57 -10.20 -14.64 5.76
N SER A 58 -10.36 -14.03 6.93
CA SER A 58 -11.52 -14.25 7.79
C SER A 58 -12.06 -12.95 8.37
N GLY A 59 -13.37 -12.88 8.56
CA GLY A 59 -14.05 -11.71 9.13
C GLY A 59 -14.17 -10.55 8.15
N PHE A 60 -13.82 -10.74 6.88
CA PHE A 60 -13.94 -9.72 5.85
C PHE A 60 -15.38 -9.31 5.59
N THR A 61 -16.38 -10.06 6.00
CA THR A 61 -17.81 -9.70 5.84
C THR A 61 -18.44 -9.10 7.11
N SER A 62 -17.82 -9.27 8.28
CA SER A 62 -18.42 -8.97 9.59
C SER A 62 -17.58 -8.06 10.48
N GLU A 63 -16.27 -8.01 10.29
CA GLU A 63 -15.34 -7.32 11.19
C GLU A 63 -14.73 -6.07 10.55
N GLU A 64 -14.16 -5.21 11.40
CA GLU A 64 -13.26 -4.13 10.98
C GLU A 64 -11.88 -4.75 10.71
N LYS A 65 -11.29 -4.42 9.57
CA LYS A 65 -10.03 -4.99 9.10
C LYS A 65 -9.03 -3.87 8.83
N ASP A 66 -7.75 -4.17 9.03
CA ASP A 66 -6.70 -3.22 8.73
C ASP A 66 -6.57 -3.00 7.21
N PRO A 67 -6.35 -1.76 6.74
CA PRO A 67 -6.16 -1.49 5.31
C PRO A 67 -5.01 -2.28 4.69
N GLU A 68 -3.97 -2.58 5.46
CA GLU A 68 -2.84 -3.41 5.04
C GLU A 68 -3.27 -4.85 4.71
N GLU A 69 -4.10 -5.45 5.56
CA GLU A 69 -4.62 -6.81 5.32
C GLU A 69 -5.48 -6.83 4.05
N PHE A 70 -6.33 -5.82 3.88
CA PHE A 70 -7.11 -5.65 2.65
C PHE A 70 -6.23 -5.53 1.40
N LEU A 71 -5.21 -4.67 1.43
CA LEU A 71 -4.30 -4.48 0.29
C LEU A 71 -3.53 -5.76 -0.02
N ASN A 72 -3.02 -6.46 0.99
CA ASN A 72 -2.29 -7.70 0.79
C ASN A 72 -3.18 -8.77 0.15
N ILE A 73 -4.40 -9.00 0.64
CA ILE A 73 -5.30 -9.99 0.02
C ILE A 73 -5.66 -9.58 -1.40
N LEU A 74 -6.02 -8.31 -1.62
CA LEU A 74 -6.44 -7.87 -2.94
C LEU A 74 -5.31 -7.87 -3.96
N PHE A 75 -4.15 -7.29 -3.62
CA PHE A 75 -3.04 -7.10 -4.55
C PHE A 75 -2.18 -8.36 -4.67
N HIS A 76 -1.82 -8.99 -3.56
CA HIS A 76 -0.90 -10.14 -3.57
C HIS A 76 -1.61 -11.44 -3.95
N HIS A 77 -2.74 -11.74 -3.28
CA HIS A 77 -3.37 -13.04 -3.40
C HIS A 77 -4.34 -13.13 -4.58
N ILE A 78 -5.11 -12.07 -4.83
CA ILE A 78 -6.13 -12.09 -5.89
C ILE A 78 -5.59 -11.53 -7.21
N LEU A 79 -5.16 -10.26 -7.24
CA LEU A 79 -4.87 -9.55 -8.49
C LEU A 79 -3.44 -9.76 -8.99
N ARG A 80 -2.56 -10.40 -8.20
CA ARG A 80 -1.15 -10.65 -8.53
C ARG A 80 -0.43 -9.38 -9.01
N VAL A 81 -0.64 -8.28 -8.29
CA VAL A 81 -0.03 -6.98 -8.59
C VAL A 81 1.46 -7.05 -8.27
N GLU A 82 2.30 -6.52 -9.17
CA GLU A 82 3.72 -6.34 -8.89
C GLU A 82 3.89 -5.48 -7.63
N PRO A 83 4.84 -5.81 -6.73
CA PRO A 83 5.15 -5.00 -5.56
C PRO A 83 5.34 -3.53 -5.95
N LEU A 84 4.67 -2.63 -5.22
CA LEU A 84 4.73 -1.20 -5.53
C LEU A 84 6.06 -0.57 -5.10
N LEU A 85 6.70 -1.18 -4.09
CA LEU A 85 7.95 -0.75 -3.50
C LEU A 85 8.96 -1.88 -3.54
N LYS A 86 10.18 -1.56 -3.95
CA LYS A 86 11.36 -2.42 -3.89
C LYS A 86 12.38 -1.73 -3.01
N ILE A 87 12.57 -2.23 -1.78
CA ILE A 87 13.38 -1.59 -0.76
C ILE A 87 14.56 -2.49 -0.42
N ARG A 88 15.77 -1.93 -0.35
CA ARG A 88 16.97 -2.64 0.07
C ARG A 88 17.49 -2.06 1.38
N SER A 89 17.81 -2.93 2.33
CA SER A 89 18.68 -2.58 3.46
C SER A 89 20.13 -2.86 3.07
N ALA A 90 21.08 -2.02 3.49
CA ALA A 90 22.48 -2.13 3.04
C ALA A 90 23.05 -3.54 3.16
N GLY A 91 23.57 -4.07 2.04
CA GLY A 91 24.14 -5.42 1.97
C GLY A 91 23.12 -6.57 1.99
N GLN A 92 21.81 -6.28 2.01
CA GLN A 92 20.75 -7.28 1.96
C GLN A 92 20.11 -7.38 0.58
N LYS A 93 19.30 -8.43 0.38
CA LYS A 93 18.48 -8.57 -0.83
C LYS A 93 17.36 -7.53 -0.83
N VAL A 94 16.89 -7.20 -2.04
CA VAL A 94 15.69 -6.36 -2.23
C VAL A 94 14.49 -7.06 -1.59
N GLN A 95 13.70 -6.30 -0.86
CA GLN A 95 12.43 -6.70 -0.28
C GLN A 95 11.29 -6.01 -1.01
N ASP A 96 10.26 -6.80 -1.27
CA ASP A 96 9.08 -6.41 -2.04
C ASP A 96 7.92 -6.13 -1.09
N CYS A 97 7.29 -4.96 -1.22
CA CYS A 97 6.08 -4.64 -0.48
C CYS A 97 5.15 -3.68 -1.24
N TYR A 98 3.92 -3.53 -0.75
CA TYR A 98 2.92 -2.63 -1.33
C TYR A 98 2.86 -1.26 -0.64
N PHE A 99 3.43 -1.15 0.56
CA PHE A 99 3.42 0.04 1.40
C PHE A 99 4.62 0.01 2.36
N TYR A 100 4.98 1.16 2.89
CA TYR A 100 6.07 1.32 3.85
C TYR A 100 5.55 1.83 5.19
N GLN A 101 5.89 1.14 6.29
CA GLN A 101 5.61 1.57 7.65
C GLN A 101 6.76 2.43 8.17
N ILE A 102 6.45 3.63 8.64
CA ILE A 102 7.44 4.49 9.30
C ILE A 102 7.77 3.89 10.67
N PHE A 103 9.06 3.63 10.90
CA PHE A 103 9.64 3.15 12.15
C PHE A 103 10.71 4.13 12.63
N MET A 104 10.50 4.71 13.81
CA MET A 104 11.49 5.58 14.45
C MET A 104 11.30 5.64 15.95
N ASP A 105 12.35 6.03 16.65
CA ASP A 105 12.27 6.39 18.06
C ASP A 105 11.73 7.82 18.20
N LYS A 106 10.87 8.03 19.19
CA LYS A 106 10.26 9.34 19.42
C LYS A 106 11.34 10.31 19.91
N ASN A 107 11.68 11.29 19.08
CA ASN A 107 12.49 12.43 19.49
C ASN A 107 11.59 13.53 20.05
N GLU A 108 11.56 13.71 21.38
CA GLU A 108 10.71 14.69 22.06
C GLU A 108 10.99 16.15 21.68
N LYS A 109 12.15 16.42 21.06
CA LYS A 109 12.53 17.77 20.63
C LYS A 109 11.92 18.18 19.29
N VAL A 110 11.34 17.24 18.55
CA VAL A 110 10.70 17.51 17.26
C VAL A 110 9.25 17.93 17.51
N GLY A 111 8.86 19.10 16.99
CA GLY A 111 7.49 19.61 17.07
C GLY A 111 6.51 18.81 16.21
N VAL A 112 6.00 19.42 15.14
CA VAL A 112 5.12 18.75 14.17
C VAL A 112 5.96 18.33 12.97
N PRO A 113 6.26 17.03 12.77
CA PRO A 113 7.09 16.59 11.67
C PRO A 113 6.31 16.56 10.35
N THR A 114 7.03 16.71 9.23
CA THR A 114 6.51 16.49 7.88
C THR A 114 6.66 15.01 7.46
N ILE A 115 5.88 14.56 6.48
CA ILE A 115 6.05 13.19 5.93
C ILE A 115 7.46 13.01 5.33
N GLN A 116 8.02 14.03 4.68
CA GLN A 116 9.40 14.00 4.16
C GLN A 116 10.41 13.65 5.26
N GLN A 117 10.37 14.39 6.37
CA GLN A 117 11.26 14.14 7.51
C GLN A 117 11.04 12.75 8.12
N LEU A 118 9.78 12.35 8.27
CA LEU A 118 9.47 11.05 8.86
C LEU A 118 10.01 9.90 7.98
N LEU A 119 9.87 10.02 6.67
CA LEU A 119 10.36 9.04 5.71
C LEU A 119 11.90 8.98 5.73
N GLU A 120 12.58 10.12 5.66
CA GLU A 120 14.04 10.22 5.72
C GLU A 120 14.60 9.60 7.00
N TRP A 121 14.08 9.99 8.15
CA TRP A 121 14.54 9.47 9.45
C TRP A 121 14.31 7.96 9.56
N SER A 122 13.18 7.47 9.07
CA SER A 122 12.86 6.04 9.07
C SER A 122 13.81 5.26 8.17
N PHE A 123 14.12 5.78 6.97
CA PHE A 123 15.06 5.16 6.03
C PHE A 123 16.49 5.16 6.59
N ILE A 124 16.93 6.27 7.19
CA ILE A 124 18.25 6.37 7.82
C ILE A 124 18.35 5.38 8.99
N ASN A 125 17.34 5.33 9.86
CA ASN A 125 17.33 4.47 11.04
C ASN A 125 17.43 2.97 10.70
N SER A 126 16.77 2.54 9.62
CA SER A 126 16.79 1.16 9.14
C SER A 126 17.79 0.91 8.01
N ASN A 127 18.62 1.90 7.68
CA ASN A 127 19.61 1.87 6.60
C ASN A 127 19.03 1.35 5.27
N LEU A 128 17.92 1.96 4.85
CA LEU A 128 17.13 1.58 3.69
C LEU A 128 17.36 2.51 2.50
N LYS A 129 17.21 1.96 1.29
CA LYS A 129 17.12 2.67 0.01
C LYS A 129 16.05 2.04 -0.87
N PHE A 130 15.44 2.83 -1.74
CA PHE A 130 14.61 2.33 -2.83
C PHE A 130 15.52 1.79 -3.95
N ALA A 131 15.32 0.53 -4.34
CA ALA A 131 16.06 -0.08 -5.44
C ALA A 131 15.67 0.53 -6.80
N GLU A 132 14.42 1.01 -6.92
CA GLU A 132 13.93 1.78 -8.07
C GLU A 132 12.90 2.81 -7.61
N ALA A 133 12.65 3.84 -8.42
CA ALA A 133 11.68 4.88 -8.09
C ALA A 133 10.24 4.31 -8.13
N PRO A 134 9.50 4.34 -7.00
CA PRO A 134 8.14 3.79 -6.96
C PRO A 134 7.17 4.69 -7.71
N SER A 135 6.33 4.09 -8.56
CA SER A 135 5.25 4.82 -9.24
C SER A 135 4.05 5.10 -8.33
N CYS A 136 3.91 4.34 -7.24
CA CYS A 136 2.91 4.54 -6.20
C CYS A 136 3.54 4.28 -4.83
N LEU A 137 3.61 5.33 -3.99
CA LEU A 137 4.19 5.25 -2.65
C LEU A 137 3.09 5.37 -1.60
N ILE A 138 2.78 4.26 -0.94
CA ILE A 138 1.86 4.21 0.20
C ILE A 138 2.68 4.19 1.49
N ILE A 139 2.45 5.16 2.37
CA ILE A 139 3.19 5.31 3.62
C ILE A 139 2.23 5.19 4.81
N GLN A 140 2.49 4.25 5.70
CA GLN A 140 1.77 4.10 6.96
C GLN A 140 2.45 4.94 8.06
N MET A 141 1.65 5.74 8.75
CA MET A 141 2.11 6.63 9.80
C MET A 141 2.50 5.87 11.08
N PRO A 142 3.43 6.37 11.91
CA PRO A 142 3.89 5.69 13.11
C PRO A 142 2.82 5.72 14.22
N ARG A 143 1.96 4.70 14.23
CA ARG A 143 0.93 4.48 15.26
C ARG A 143 1.18 3.14 15.95
N PHE A 144 0.89 3.09 17.26
CA PHE A 144 0.97 1.86 18.04
C PHE A 144 -0.40 1.55 18.64
N GLY A 145 -1.13 0.62 18.02
CA GLY A 145 -2.51 0.33 18.41
C GLY A 145 -3.48 1.51 18.22
N LYS A 146 -4.64 1.44 18.88
CA LYS A 146 -5.71 2.43 18.73
C LYS A 146 -5.45 3.75 19.49
N ASP A 147 -4.74 3.66 20.62
CA ASP A 147 -4.65 4.77 21.57
C ASP A 147 -3.34 5.57 21.47
N PHE A 148 -2.29 5.02 20.84
CA PHE A 148 -1.00 5.69 20.78
C PHE A 148 -0.69 6.25 19.39
N LYS A 149 -0.57 7.58 19.34
CA LYS A 149 0.00 8.32 18.22
C LYS A 149 1.38 8.83 18.65
N MET A 150 2.41 8.49 17.88
CA MET A 150 3.76 8.99 18.17
C MET A 150 3.82 10.53 18.14
N PHE A 151 3.07 11.13 17.20
CA PHE A 151 2.90 12.57 17.05
C PHE A 151 1.42 12.96 17.08
N ASN A 152 1.09 14.02 17.81
CA ASN A 152 -0.28 14.54 17.87
C ASN A 152 -0.76 15.10 16.53
N LYS A 153 0.17 15.63 15.73
CA LYS A 153 -0.05 16.17 14.39
C LYS A 153 1.13 15.77 13.51
N ILE A 154 0.84 15.54 12.23
CA ILE A 154 1.83 15.32 11.17
C ILE A 154 1.44 16.25 10.03
N PHE A 155 2.42 16.92 9.42
CA PHE A 155 2.19 17.76 8.26
C PHE A 155 2.33 16.91 6.99
N PRO A 156 1.25 16.71 6.21
CA PRO A 156 1.33 15.95 4.97
C PRO A 156 2.08 16.78 3.92
N SER A 157 3.29 16.36 3.56
CA SER A 157 4.05 16.97 2.48
C SER A 157 3.27 16.82 1.17
N LEU A 158 3.05 17.93 0.45
CA LEU A 158 2.35 17.91 -0.84
C LEU A 158 3.20 17.29 -1.96
N GLU A 159 4.52 17.34 -1.78
CA GLU A 159 5.53 16.73 -2.64
C GLU A 159 6.51 15.95 -1.77
N LEU A 160 7.05 14.86 -2.30
CA LEU A 160 8.10 14.07 -1.67
C LEU A 160 9.31 14.00 -2.60
N ASN A 161 10.46 14.40 -2.10
CA ASN A 161 11.73 14.22 -2.79
C ASN A 161 12.38 12.93 -2.28
N ILE A 162 12.49 11.93 -3.16
CA ILE A 162 13.09 10.63 -2.84
C ILE A 162 14.49 10.46 -3.42
N THR A 163 15.08 11.51 -4.02
CA THR A 163 16.37 11.44 -4.73
C THR A 163 17.45 10.83 -3.83
N ASP A 164 17.59 11.35 -2.62
CA ASP A 164 18.59 10.87 -1.65
C ASP A 164 18.18 9.54 -0.98
N LEU A 165 16.98 9.04 -1.25
CA LEU A 165 16.47 7.75 -0.75
C LEU A 165 16.55 6.64 -1.80
N LEU A 166 16.91 6.96 -3.04
CA LEU A 166 17.17 5.97 -4.08
C LEU A 166 18.57 5.39 -3.94
N GLU A 167 18.74 4.15 -4.36
CA GLU A 167 20.07 3.61 -4.62
C GLU A 167 20.73 4.42 -5.73
N ASP A 168 22.02 4.71 -5.56
CA ASP A 168 22.79 5.35 -6.61
C ASP A 168 22.75 4.47 -7.85
N SER A 169 22.27 5.04 -8.94
CA SER A 169 22.36 4.44 -10.26
C SER A 169 23.81 4.59 -10.74
N GLU A 170 24.76 3.96 -10.03
CA GLU A 170 26.07 3.73 -10.61
C GLU A 170 25.88 2.80 -11.80
N PHE A 171 26.11 3.36 -12.99
CA PHE A 171 26.21 2.65 -14.26
C PHE A 171 27.09 1.40 -14.07
N ASN A 172 26.47 0.23 -14.08
CA ASN A 172 27.13 -1.03 -14.43
C ASN A 172 26.79 -1.39 -15.87
#